data_AF-A0A379LJ31-F1
#
_entry.id   AF-A0A379LJ31-F1
#
_cell.length_a   1.000
_cell.length_b   1.000
_cell.length_c   1.000
_cell.angle_alpha   90.00
_cell.angle_beta   90.00
_cell.angle_gamma   90.00
#
_symmetry.space_group_name_H-M   'P 1'
#
loop_
_entity.id
_entity.type
_entity.pdbx_description
1 polymer ?
#
loop_
_entity_poly.entity_id
_entity_poly.type
_entity_poly.pdbx_seq_one_letter_code
_entity_poly.pdbx_strand_id
1 'polypeptide(L)'
;MIQFKMDKKEIKQAAIEFKQALIEWKSREKIEKGALIRHPDWTEEDILRCIEIETRTVKPVLEAFEPIYRLAIRGDINELFDFMGYMMSYVGRVLGDELSWPEVQDPYYRIITSLKGGLTAEEMWESPYYKNRKLPELYSEVVKEIEAEGWSHTTDG
;
A
#
# COMPACT_ATOMS: atom_id res chain seq x y z
N MET A 1 23.33 -20.23 3.01
CA MET A 1 22.30 -19.23 2.70
C MET A 1 21.05 -19.61 3.47
N ILE A 2 20.49 -18.69 4.25
CA ILE A 2 19.16 -18.89 4.84
C ILE A 2 18.17 -18.74 3.68
N GLN A 3 17.39 -19.78 3.40
CA GLN A 3 16.35 -19.73 2.38
C GLN A 3 15.07 -19.23 3.02
N PHE A 4 14.68 -17.99 2.71
CA PHE A 4 13.42 -17.42 3.21
C PHE A 4 12.23 -18.09 2.54
N LYS A 5 11.15 -18.31 3.30
CA LYS A 5 9.92 -18.90 2.79
C LYS A 5 9.00 -17.79 2.26
N MET A 6 9.35 -17.25 1.11
CA MET A 6 8.55 -16.22 0.43
C MET A 6 7.40 -16.88 -0.33
N ASP A 7 6.17 -16.68 0.13
CA ASP A 7 4.98 -17.12 -0.61
C ASP A 7 4.64 -16.10 -1.70
N LYS A 8 5.26 -16.25 -2.87
CA LYS A 8 5.07 -15.34 -4.01
C LYS A 8 3.62 -15.27 -4.49
N LYS A 9 2.85 -16.36 -4.35
CA LYS A 9 1.44 -16.37 -4.76
C LYS A 9 0.61 -15.52 -3.81
N GLU A 10 0.84 -15.68 -2.51
CA GLU A 10 0.15 -14.90 -1.49
C GLU A 10 0.54 -13.42 -1.55
N ILE A 11 1.82 -13.09 -1.75
CA ILE A 11 2.28 -11.70 -1.94
C ILE A 11 1.55 -11.04 -3.10
N LYS A 12 1.46 -11.74 -4.24
CA LYS A 12 0.75 -11.25 -5.42
C LYS A 12 -0.74 -11.06 -5.15
N GLN A 13 -1.39 -12.06 -4.57
CA GLN A 13 -2.83 -12.03 -4.32
C GLN A 13 -3.19 -10.91 -3.34
N ALA A 14 -2.49 -10.84 -2.21
CA ALA A 14 -2.71 -9.79 -1.20
C ALA A 14 -2.40 -8.39 -1.76
N ALA A 15 -1.41 -8.24 -2.64
CA ALA A 15 -1.14 -6.97 -3.31
C ALA A 15 -2.26 -6.51 -4.26
N ILE A 16 -2.86 -7.44 -5.01
CA ILE A 16 -4.04 -7.17 -5.84
C ILE A 16 -5.20 -6.71 -4.98
N GLU A 17 -5.51 -7.48 -3.93
CA GLU A 17 -6.63 -7.18 -3.02
C GLU A 17 -6.43 -5.85 -2.30
N PHE A 18 -5.21 -5.55 -1.83
CA PHE A 18 -4.92 -4.28 -1.16
C PHE A 18 -5.13 -3.08 -2.10
N LYS A 19 -4.61 -3.16 -3.34
CA LYS A 19 -4.79 -2.08 -4.32
C LYS A 19 -6.26 -1.89 -4.68
N GLN A 20 -6.99 -3.00 -4.90
CA GLN A 20 -8.42 -2.95 -5.18
C GLN A 20 -9.20 -2.36 -4.01
N ALA A 21 -8.92 -2.80 -2.78
CA ALA A 21 -9.57 -2.28 -1.57
C ALA A 21 -9.35 -0.77 -1.39
N LEU A 22 -8.14 -0.25 -1.64
CA LEU A 22 -7.86 1.19 -1.59
C LEU A 22 -8.70 1.97 -2.64
N ILE A 23 -8.79 1.45 -3.86
CA ILE A 23 -9.57 2.09 -4.94
C ILE A 23 -11.07 2.04 -4.64
N GLU A 24 -11.57 0.91 -4.17
CA GLU A 24 -12.99 0.70 -3.90
C GLU A 24 -13.46 1.44 -2.65
N TRP A 25 -12.65 1.43 -1.58
CA TRP A 25 -12.98 2.10 -0.32
C TRP A 25 -13.20 3.61 -0.53
N LYS A 26 -12.42 4.23 -1.40
CA LYS A 26 -12.52 5.65 -1.77
C LYS A 26 -13.15 5.86 -3.14
N SER A 27 -13.86 4.87 -3.66
CA SER A 27 -14.61 5.02 -4.89
C SER A 27 -15.71 6.07 -4.71
N ARG A 28 -15.96 6.82 -5.78
CA ARG A 28 -17.04 7.82 -5.83
C ARG A 28 -18.36 7.24 -5.34
N GLU A 29 -18.75 6.07 -5.85
CA GLU A 29 -20.00 5.40 -5.48
C GLU A 29 -20.10 5.13 -3.97
N LYS A 30 -19.02 4.64 -3.36
CA LYS A 30 -19.01 4.30 -1.92
C LYS A 30 -19.05 5.56 -1.05
N ILE A 31 -18.36 6.63 -1.46
CA ILE A 31 -18.38 7.92 -0.79
C ILE A 31 -19.78 8.55 -0.89
N GLU A 32 -20.36 8.60 -2.09
CA GLU A 32 -21.72 9.13 -2.33
C GLU A 32 -22.74 8.38 -1.48
N LYS A 33 -22.72 7.04 -1.51
CA LYS A 33 -23.64 6.22 -0.71
C LYS A 33 -23.47 6.43 0.79
N GLY A 34 -22.23 6.58 1.26
CA GLY A 34 -21.93 6.87 2.67
C GLY A 34 -22.41 8.26 3.09
N ALA A 35 -22.18 9.27 2.24
CA ALA A 35 -22.60 10.64 2.47
C ALA A 35 -24.14 10.75 2.55
N LEU A 36 -24.87 10.14 1.62
CA LEU A 36 -26.34 10.14 1.61
C LEU A 36 -26.96 9.51 2.86
N ILE A 37 -26.26 8.57 3.52
CA ILE A 37 -26.72 7.94 4.77
C ILE A 37 -26.42 8.81 5.98
N ARG A 38 -25.23 9.41 6.05
CA ARG A 38 -24.75 10.13 7.25
C ARG A 38 -25.11 11.62 7.25
N HIS A 39 -25.29 12.20 6.08
CA HIS A 39 -25.51 13.62 5.84
C HIS A 39 -26.62 13.80 4.78
N PRO A 40 -27.89 13.47 5.13
CA PRO A 40 -29.00 13.57 4.20
C PRO A 40 -29.32 15.01 3.77
N ASP A 41 -28.76 16.00 4.46
CA ASP A 41 -28.88 17.43 4.22
C ASP A 41 -27.80 18.01 3.28
N TRP A 42 -26.79 17.23 2.93
CA TRP A 42 -25.72 17.68 2.02
C TRP A 42 -26.22 17.91 0.60
N THR A 43 -25.72 18.98 -0.01
CA THR A 43 -25.95 19.27 -1.42
C THR A 43 -25.05 18.41 -2.31
N GLU A 44 -25.35 18.39 -3.62
CA GLU A 44 -24.47 17.75 -4.60
C GLU A 44 -23.04 18.33 -4.56
N GLU A 45 -22.89 19.64 -4.34
CA GLU A 45 -21.59 20.30 -4.22
C GLU A 45 -20.80 19.82 -2.99
N ASP A 46 -21.48 19.59 -1.86
CA ASP A 46 -20.85 19.07 -0.64
C ASP A 46 -20.34 17.64 -0.84
N ILE A 47 -21.14 16.81 -1.52
CA ILE A 47 -20.77 15.43 -1.86
C ILE A 47 -19.57 15.43 -2.83
N LEU A 48 -19.58 16.28 -3.86
CA LEU A 48 -18.44 16.42 -4.79
C LEU A 48 -17.16 16.85 -4.07
N ARG A 49 -17.25 17.81 -3.15
CA ARG A 49 -16.11 18.24 -2.33
C ARG A 49 -15.60 17.12 -1.42
N CYS A 50 -16.49 16.33 -0.84
CA CYS A 50 -16.13 15.15 -0.06
C CYS A 50 -15.37 14.13 -0.92
N ILE A 51 -15.88 13.80 -2.11
CA ILE A 51 -15.19 12.91 -3.05
C ILE A 51 -13.79 13.43 -3.38
N GLU A 52 -13.65 14.73 -3.68
CA GLU A 52 -12.35 15.34 -3.99
C GLU A 52 -11.36 15.20 -2.82
N ILE A 53 -11.79 15.50 -1.60
CA ILE A 53 -10.95 15.41 -0.40
C ILE A 53 -10.51 13.96 -0.17
N GLU A 54 -11.46 13.02 -0.16
CA GLU A 54 -11.22 11.60 0.11
C GLU A 54 -10.36 10.93 -0.97
N THR A 55 -10.53 11.32 -2.24
CA THR A 55 -9.68 10.82 -3.34
C THR A 55 -8.26 11.38 -3.23
N ARG A 56 -8.11 12.64 -2.80
CA ARG A 56 -6.81 13.27 -2.60
C ARG A 56 -6.03 12.61 -1.46
N THR A 57 -6.68 12.10 -0.41
CA THR A 57 -5.99 11.45 0.71
C THR A 57 -5.49 10.06 0.35
N VAL A 58 -6.20 9.29 -0.48
CA VAL A 58 -5.75 7.94 -0.86
C VAL A 58 -4.64 7.93 -1.92
N LYS A 59 -4.57 8.97 -2.75
CA LYS A 59 -3.62 9.07 -3.86
C LYS A 59 -2.15 8.82 -3.41
N PRO A 60 -1.62 9.49 -2.36
CA PRO A 60 -0.27 9.20 -1.88
C PRO A 60 -0.05 7.75 -1.46
N VAL A 61 -1.07 7.08 -0.90
CA VAL A 61 -0.97 5.66 -0.49
C VAL A 61 -0.85 4.76 -1.71
N LEU A 62 -1.63 5.02 -2.76
CA LEU A 62 -1.53 4.30 -4.04
C LEU A 62 -0.18 4.54 -4.72
N GLU A 63 0.32 5.78 -4.72
CA GLU A 63 1.62 6.15 -5.28
C GLU A 63 2.77 5.47 -4.55
N ALA A 64 2.79 5.52 -3.22
CA ALA A 64 3.79 4.83 -2.42
C ALA A 64 3.74 3.31 -2.60
N PHE A 65 2.54 2.74 -2.76
CA PHE A 65 2.38 1.30 -2.94
C PHE A 65 2.75 0.81 -4.35
N GLU A 66 2.66 1.66 -5.37
CA GLU A 66 2.76 1.26 -6.79
C GLU A 66 4.05 0.49 -7.14
N PRO A 67 5.26 0.89 -6.68
CA PRO A 67 6.47 0.11 -6.96
C PRO A 67 6.41 -1.30 -6.38
N ILE A 68 5.89 -1.44 -5.16
CA ILE A 68 5.78 -2.72 -4.46
C ILE A 68 4.70 -3.59 -5.13
N TYR A 69 3.59 -2.98 -5.54
CA TYR A 69 2.56 -3.64 -6.31
C TYR A 69 3.11 -4.26 -7.60
N ARG A 70 3.84 -3.49 -8.41
CA ARG A 70 4.42 -3.99 -9.66
C ARG A 70 5.39 -5.15 -9.44
N LEU A 71 6.28 -5.03 -8.44
CA LEU A 71 7.18 -6.11 -8.05
C LEU A 71 6.41 -7.38 -7.62
N ALA A 72 5.34 -7.23 -6.84
CA ALA A 72 4.49 -8.34 -6.42
C ALA A 72 3.80 -9.03 -7.59
N ILE A 73 3.27 -8.27 -8.56
CA ILE A 73 2.62 -8.82 -9.76
C ILE A 73 3.60 -9.61 -10.64
N ARG A 74 4.83 -9.10 -10.78
CA ARG A 74 5.92 -9.74 -11.54
C ARG A 74 6.52 -10.95 -10.81
N GLY A 75 6.38 -11.01 -9.49
CA GLY A 75 6.97 -12.06 -8.66
C GLY A 75 8.45 -11.82 -8.34
N ASP A 76 8.86 -10.55 -8.37
CA ASP A 76 10.25 -10.09 -8.29
C ASP A 76 10.72 -9.74 -6.87
N ILE A 77 9.85 -9.95 -5.88
CA ILE A 77 10.23 -9.82 -4.46
C ILE A 77 10.86 -11.14 -4.01
N ASN A 78 12.19 -11.18 -3.98
CA ASN A 78 12.99 -12.37 -3.68
C ASN A 78 13.61 -12.38 -2.27
N GLU A 79 13.42 -11.31 -1.52
CA GLU A 79 14.05 -11.08 -0.24
C GLU A 79 13.08 -10.51 0.79
N LEU A 80 13.51 -10.54 2.06
CA LEU A 80 12.73 -9.96 3.15
C LEU A 80 12.58 -8.45 2.94
N PHE A 81 11.40 -7.94 3.24
CA PHE A 81 11.12 -6.51 3.08
C PHE A 81 10.26 -5.99 4.24
N ASP A 82 10.75 -4.92 4.89
CA ASP A 82 9.98 -4.20 5.90
C ASP A 82 8.95 -3.29 5.24
N PHE A 83 7.90 -3.91 4.70
CA PHE A 83 6.82 -3.19 4.02
C PHE A 83 6.08 -2.20 4.92
N MET A 84 5.92 -2.55 6.20
CA MET A 84 5.29 -1.66 7.17
C MET A 84 6.12 -0.41 7.38
N GLY A 85 7.42 -0.55 7.67
CA GLY A 85 8.32 0.59 7.83
C GLY A 85 8.44 1.43 6.57
N TYR A 86 8.49 0.78 5.40
CA TYR A 86 8.45 1.47 4.10
C TYR A 86 7.19 2.34 3.96
N MET A 87 6.00 1.75 4.03
CA MET A 87 4.76 2.52 3.84
C MET A 87 4.59 3.62 4.88
N MET A 88 4.92 3.36 6.15
CA MET A 88 4.86 4.36 7.21
C MET A 88 5.83 5.54 6.98
N SER A 89 6.98 5.30 6.35
CA SER A 89 7.93 6.38 6.01
C SER A 89 7.44 7.29 4.88
N TYR A 90 6.65 6.76 3.93
CA TYR A 90 6.15 7.54 2.79
C TYR A 90 4.83 8.25 3.09
N VAL A 91 3.89 7.58 3.76
CA VAL A 91 2.51 8.09 3.90
C VAL A 91 2.03 8.22 5.35
N GLY A 92 2.78 7.68 6.31
CA GLY A 92 2.57 7.90 7.74
C GLY A 92 1.11 7.81 8.18
N ARG A 93 0.59 8.90 8.76
CA ARG A 93 -0.78 8.97 9.30
C ARG A 93 -1.86 8.71 8.25
N VAL A 94 -1.63 9.10 6.99
CA VAL A 94 -2.61 8.93 5.90
C VAL A 94 -2.93 7.44 5.72
N LEU A 95 -1.92 6.58 5.77
CA LEU A 95 -2.14 5.13 5.74
C LEU A 95 -2.94 4.63 6.94
N GLY A 96 -2.69 5.16 8.14
CA GLY A 96 -3.41 4.76 9.35
C GLY A 96 -4.93 4.98 9.26
N ASP A 97 -5.34 6.09 8.63
CA ASP A 97 -6.76 6.38 8.41
C ASP A 97 -7.39 5.38 7.42
N GLU A 98 -6.66 4.96 6.40
CA GLU A 98 -7.11 3.93 5.44
C GLU A 98 -7.17 2.53 6.05
N LEU A 99 -6.22 2.20 6.94
CA LEU A 99 -6.18 0.91 7.64
C LEU A 99 -7.20 0.78 8.78
N SER A 100 -8.03 1.79 9.01
CA SER A 100 -9.18 1.68 9.93
C SER A 100 -10.31 0.82 9.36
N TRP A 101 -10.24 0.46 8.08
CA TRP A 101 -11.23 -0.35 7.37
C TRP A 101 -10.74 -1.79 7.21
N PRO A 102 -11.47 -2.80 7.72
CA PRO A 102 -11.03 -4.20 7.68
C PRO A 102 -10.67 -4.70 6.28
N GLU A 103 -11.44 -4.30 5.26
CA GLU A 103 -11.23 -4.73 3.87
C GLU A 103 -9.92 -4.19 3.27
N VAL A 104 -9.41 -3.07 3.78
CA VAL A 104 -8.11 -2.50 3.41
C VAL A 104 -7.01 -3.08 4.31
N GLN A 105 -7.30 -3.24 5.59
CA GLN A 105 -6.38 -3.69 6.62
C GLN A 105 -5.93 -5.15 6.44
N ASP A 106 -6.87 -6.05 6.15
CA ASP A 106 -6.59 -7.48 6.03
C ASP A 106 -5.55 -7.81 4.94
N PRO A 107 -5.72 -7.38 3.68
CA PRO A 107 -4.72 -7.66 2.65
C PRO A 107 -3.38 -6.96 2.95
N TYR A 108 -3.40 -5.78 3.59
CA TYR A 108 -2.17 -5.10 4.03
C TYR A 108 -1.36 -5.95 5.02
N TYR A 109 -1.98 -6.52 6.05
CA TYR A 109 -1.28 -7.37 7.02
C TYR A 109 -0.81 -8.70 6.43
N ARG A 110 -1.54 -9.24 5.45
CA ARG A 110 -1.13 -10.43 4.70
C ARG A 110 0.13 -10.19 3.87
N ILE A 111 0.25 -9.02 3.22
CA ILE A 111 1.49 -8.60 2.55
C ILE A 111 2.64 -8.54 3.57
N ILE A 112 2.46 -7.86 4.71
CA ILE A 112 3.49 -7.75 5.77
C ILE A 112 3.94 -9.14 6.23
N THR A 113 3.00 -10.05 6.47
CA THR A 113 3.29 -11.39 6.97
C THR A 113 4.08 -12.20 5.95
N SER A 114 3.67 -12.16 4.68
CA SER A 114 4.34 -12.90 3.61
C SER A 114 5.75 -12.38 3.32
N LEU A 115 5.95 -11.06 3.42
CA LEU A 115 7.26 -10.42 3.19
C LEU A 115 8.27 -10.62 4.32
N LYS A 116 7.84 -11.11 5.48
CA LYS A 116 8.74 -11.59 6.55
C LYS A 116 9.34 -12.96 6.24
N GLY A 117 8.90 -13.65 5.19
CA GLY A 117 9.52 -14.89 4.72
C GLY A 117 9.58 -16.02 5.76
N GLY A 118 8.65 -16.03 6.70
CA GLY A 118 8.59 -16.99 7.82
C GLY A 118 9.26 -16.52 9.12
N LEU A 119 9.86 -15.33 9.15
CA LEU A 119 10.40 -14.74 10.38
C LEU A 119 9.29 -14.23 11.30
N THR A 120 9.54 -14.33 12.60
CA THR A 120 8.83 -13.57 13.63
C THR A 120 9.12 -12.07 13.50
N ALA A 121 8.36 -11.23 14.20
CA ALA A 121 8.60 -9.79 14.21
C ALA A 121 9.99 -9.45 14.78
N GLU A 122 10.40 -10.12 15.86
CA GLU A 122 11.69 -9.91 16.51
C GLU A 122 12.86 -10.32 15.61
N GLU A 123 12.77 -11.47 14.95
CA GLU A 123 13.78 -11.90 13.97
C GLU A 123 13.88 -10.95 12.78
N MET A 124 12.74 -10.41 12.32
CA MET A 124 12.74 -9.40 11.26
C MET A 124 13.46 -8.13 11.72
N TRP A 125 13.21 -7.63 12.92
CA TRP A 125 13.87 -6.44 13.47
C TRP A 125 15.38 -6.63 13.65
N GLU A 126 15.81 -7.83 14.01
CA GLU A 126 17.23 -8.15 14.13
C GLU A 126 17.92 -8.34 12.77
N SER A 127 17.16 -8.54 11.69
CA SER A 127 17.68 -8.79 10.36
C SER A 127 18.38 -7.57 9.75
N PRO A 128 19.39 -7.78 8.87
CA PRO A 128 19.99 -6.70 8.10
C PRO A 128 19.02 -6.00 7.14
N TYR A 129 17.91 -6.66 6.77
CA TYR A 129 16.89 -6.08 5.90
C TYR A 129 16.14 -4.95 6.60
N TYR A 130 15.77 -5.16 7.86
CA TYR A 130 15.16 -4.12 8.69
C TYR A 130 16.16 -3.04 9.09
N LYS A 131 17.30 -3.42 9.68
CA LYS A 131 18.29 -2.48 10.23
C LYS A 131 18.84 -1.51 9.19
N ASN A 132 19.04 -1.99 7.96
CA ASN A 132 19.56 -1.17 6.86
C ASN A 132 18.46 -0.62 5.95
N ARG A 133 17.18 -0.80 6.31
CA ARG A 133 16.02 -0.37 5.51
C ARG A 133 16.13 -0.78 4.04
N LYS A 134 16.47 -2.04 3.79
CA LYS A 134 16.70 -2.54 2.43
C LYS A 134 15.39 -2.52 1.64
N LEU A 135 15.45 -1.91 0.46
CA LEU A 135 14.42 -2.00 -0.56
C LEU A 135 14.62 -3.28 -1.39
N PRO A 136 13.56 -3.80 -2.04
CA PRO A 136 13.71 -4.88 -3.01
C PRO A 136 14.71 -4.52 -4.12
N GLU A 137 15.48 -5.50 -4.58
CA GLU A 137 16.56 -5.34 -5.56
C GLU A 137 16.14 -4.58 -6.82
N LEU A 138 14.96 -4.91 -7.37
CA LEU A 138 14.42 -4.31 -8.58
C LEU A 138 13.57 -3.06 -8.33
N TYR A 139 13.54 -2.53 -7.11
CA TYR A 139 12.75 -1.34 -6.76
C TYR A 139 13.09 -0.13 -7.63
N SER A 140 14.37 0.21 -7.75
CA SER A 140 14.84 1.39 -8.49
C SER A 140 14.56 1.29 -10.00
N GLU A 141 14.50 0.08 -10.54
CA GLU A 141 14.10 -0.15 -11.94
C GLU A 141 12.61 0.15 -12.12
N VAL A 142 11.77 -0.42 -11.26
CA VAL A 142 10.33 -0.20 -11.29
C VAL A 142 9.96 1.28 -11.08
N VAL A 143 10.66 1.99 -10.20
CA VAL A 143 10.44 3.44 -10.01
C VAL A 143 10.71 4.21 -11.30
N LYS A 144 11.81 3.92 -12.02
CA LYS A 144 12.12 4.58 -13.30
C LYS A 144 11.06 4.32 -14.36
N GLU A 145 10.51 3.11 -14.41
CA GLU A 145 9.40 2.79 -15.32
C GLU A 145 8.15 3.59 -14.98
N ILE A 146 7.78 3.67 -13.69
CA ILE A 146 6.66 4.47 -13.21
C ILE A 146 6.85 5.96 -13.57
N GLU A 147 8.04 6.50 -13.34
CA GLU A 147 8.39 7.88 -13.70
C GLU A 147 8.30 8.13 -15.22
N ALA A 148 8.74 7.17 -16.03
CA ALA A 148 8.64 7.24 -17.49
C ALA A 148 7.18 7.24 -18.00
N GLU A 149 6.25 6.68 -17.22
CA GLU A 149 4.80 6.73 -17.47
C GLU A 149 4.15 8.05 -17.00
N GLY A 150 4.93 8.99 -16.48
CA GLY A 150 4.47 10.32 -16.07
C GLY A 150 3.98 10.41 -14.63
N TRP A 151 4.29 9.41 -13.79
CA TRP A 151 3.99 9.46 -12.36
C TRP A 151 5.11 10.15 -11.59
N SER A 152 4.77 11.10 -10.73
CA SER A 152 5.73 11.71 -9.79
C SER A 152 5.83 10.85 -8.53
N HIS A 153 6.82 9.96 -8.45
CA HIS A 153 7.18 9.32 -7.18
C HIS A 153 7.97 10.34 -6.35
N THR A 154 7.30 11.31 -5.73
CA THR A 154 7.99 12.29 -4.88
C THR A 154 8.62 11.57 -3.68
N THR A 155 9.94 11.46 -3.68
CA THR A 155 10.76 11.07 -2.52
C THR A 155 11.16 12.26 -1.64
N ASP A 156 10.52 13.41 -1.83
CA ASP A 156 10.80 14.60 -1.04
C ASP A 156 10.09 14.47 0.31
N GLY A 157 10.78 13.80 1.24
CA GLY A 157 10.51 13.89 2.68
C GLY A 157 10.85 15.26 3.24
#